data_AF-A0A0E0GZW8-F1
#
_entry.id   AF-A0A0E0GZW8-F1
#
_cell.length_a   1.000
_cell.length_b   1.000
_cell.length_c   1.000
_cell.angle_alpha   90.00
_cell.angle_beta   90.00
_cell.angle_gamma   90.00
#
_symmetry.space_group_name_H-M   'P 1'
#
loop_
_entity.id
_entity.type
_entity.pdbx_description
1 polymer ?
#
loop_
_entity_poly.entity_id
_entity_poly.type
_entity_poly.pdbx_seq_one_letter_code
_entity_poly.pdbx_strand_id
1 'polypeptide(L)' 'MQDWAPVVVGVVLFVVLSPGLLIELPGTHRWVDFGSLRVTGKSAVVHTIVFFVLFAIVVVACKLHIYTGA' A
#
# COMPACT_ATOMS: atom_id res chain seq x y z
N MET A 1 13.52 8.37 -21.67
CA MET A 1 13.03 8.85 -20.36
C MET A 1 12.41 7.66 -19.65
N GLN A 2 12.85 7.36 -18.43
CA GLN A 2 12.32 6.23 -17.66
C GLN A 2 10.96 6.62 -17.07
N ASP A 3 9.97 5.72 -17.10
CA ASP A 3 8.66 5.94 -16.50
C ASP A 3 8.76 5.82 -14.97
N TRP A 4 8.60 6.94 -14.27
CA TRP A 4 8.61 7.00 -12.80
C TRP A 4 7.22 6.82 -12.18
N ALA A 5 6.17 6.72 -12.98
CA ALA A 5 4.80 6.54 -12.50
C ALA A 5 4.65 5.36 -11.53
N PRO A 6 5.20 4.16 -11.83
CA PRO A 6 5.08 3.03 -10.91
C PRO A 6 5.78 3.30 -9.57
N VAL A 7 6.89 4.02 -9.58
CA VAL A 7 7.66 4.32 -8.36
C VAL A 7 6.91 5.29 -7.47
N VAL A 8 6.46 6.43 -8.02
CA VAL A 8 5.75 7.46 -7.24
C VAL A 8 4.42 6.94 -6.71
N VAL A 9 3.65 6.27 -7.57
CA VAL A 9 2.35 5.69 -7.19
C VAL A 9 2.54 4.64 -6.09
N GLY A 10 3.55 3.77 -6.23
CA GLY A 10 3.85 2.74 -5.23
C GLY A 10 4.19 3.32 -3.87
N VAL A 11 5.04 4.36 -3.83
CA VAL A 11 5.42 5.03 -2.58
C VAL A 11 4.21 5.69 -1.90
N VAL A 12 3.38 6.41 -2.65
CA VAL A 12 2.19 7.08 -2.09
C VAL A 12 1.21 6.06 -1.53
N LEU A 13 0.88 5.01 -2.29
CA LEU A 13 0.00 3.94 -1.82
C LEU A 13 0.58 3.22 -0.59
N PHE A 14 1.88 2.98 -0.56
CA PHE A 14 2.52 2.32 0.56
C PHE A 14 2.43 3.16 1.84
N VAL A 15 2.64 4.47 1.76
CA VAL A 15 2.50 5.39 2.91
C VAL A 15 1.04 5.46 3.37
N VAL A 16 0.08 5.58 2.44
CA VAL A 16 -1.35 5.66 2.75
C VAL A 16 -1.87 4.38 3.41
N LEU A 17 -1.38 3.20 2.97
CA LEU A 17 -1.83 1.90 3.49
C LEU A 17 -0.91 1.32 4.58
N SER A 18 0.18 1.99 4.96
CA SER A 18 1.29 1.42 5.74
C SER A 18 0.82 0.57 6.94
N PRO A 19 1.18 -0.73 6.99
CA PRO A 19 0.80 -1.61 8.06
C PRO A 19 1.68 -1.32 9.28
N GLY A 20 1.07 -0.85 10.37
CA GLY A 20 1.75 -0.66 11.65
C GLY A 20 1.71 0.74 12.25
N LEU A 21 1.21 1.77 11.54
CA LEU A 21 1.09 3.11 12.13
C LEU A 21 -0.32 3.42 12.65
N LEU A 22 -1.36 2.73 12.15
CA LEU A 22 -2.74 2.98 12.55
C LEU A 22 -3.58 1.69 12.74
N ILE A 23 -3.58 0.70 11.85
CA ILE A 23 -4.68 -0.30 11.84
C ILE A 23 -4.15 -1.75 11.79
N GLU A 24 -4.18 -2.48 12.90
CA GLU A 24 -4.06 -3.94 12.95
C GLU A 24 -5.45 -4.58 12.71
N LEU A 25 -5.67 -5.11 11.50
CA LEU A 25 -6.80 -5.99 11.15
C LEU A 25 -6.25 -7.40 10.87
N PRO A 26 -6.70 -8.49 11.53
CA PRO A 26 -7.62 -8.59 12.65
C PRO A 26 -6.86 -8.51 14.00
N GLY A 27 -7.28 -7.58 14.86
CA GLY A 27 -6.72 -7.45 16.22
C GLY A 27 -7.08 -8.65 17.10
N THR A 28 -6.24 -8.91 18.11
CA THR A 28 -6.44 -10.03 19.05
C THR A 28 -7.65 -9.81 19.96
N HIS A 29 -8.05 -8.55 20.19
CA HIS A 29 -9.13 -8.18 21.12
C HIS A 29 -10.30 -7.41 20.47
N ARG A 30 -10.09 -6.77 19.31
CA ARG A 30 -11.12 -6.06 18.49
C ARG A 30 -10.77 -6.16 17.00
N TRP A 31 -11.76 -5.91 16.14
CA TRP A 31 -11.60 -5.98 14.68
C TRP A 31 -10.52 -5.03 14.15
N VAL A 32 -10.23 -3.94 14.86
CA VAL A 32 -9.16 -3.00 14.55
C VAL A 32 -8.39 -2.67 15.83
N ASP A 33 -7.09 -2.96 15.88
CA ASP A 33 -6.19 -2.55 16.96
C ASP A 33 -5.29 -1.39 16.48
N PHE A 34 -5.21 -0.31 17.25
CA PHE A 34 -4.38 0.85 16.94
C PHE A 34 -3.17 0.86 17.88
N GLY A 35 -1.95 0.75 17.35
CA GLY A 35 -0.73 1.05 18.10
C GLY A 35 -0.03 -0.11 18.84
N SER A 36 -0.30 -1.38 18.50
CA SER A 36 0.42 -2.51 19.11
C SER A 36 1.80 -2.81 18.46
N LEU A 37 2.11 -2.20 17.30
CA LEU A 37 3.33 -2.44 16.51
C LEU A 37 3.58 -3.94 16.20
N ARG A 38 2.57 -4.80 16.40
CA ARG A 38 2.63 -6.23 16.10
C ARG A 38 2.06 -6.44 14.72
N VAL A 39 2.94 -6.52 13.75
CA VAL A 39 2.59 -6.98 12.41
C VAL A 39 2.19 -8.45 12.48
N THR A 40 0.89 -8.72 12.69
CA THR A 40 0.33 -10.06 12.54
C THR A 40 0.39 -10.42 11.06
N GLY A 41 0.93 -11.59 10.71
CA GLY A 41 1.09 -12.02 9.31
C GLY A 41 -0.21 -11.94 8.49
N LYS A 42 -1.38 -12.08 9.13
CA LYS A 42 -2.70 -11.88 8.50
C LYS A 42 -2.93 -10.45 8.02
N SER A 43 -2.53 -9.44 8.79
CA SER A 43 -2.65 -8.03 8.43
C SER A 43 -1.74 -7.68 7.25
N ALA A 44 -0.51 -8.21 7.26
CA ALA A 44 0.43 -8.04 6.15
C ALA A 44 -0.10 -8.66 4.84
N VAL A 45 -0.74 -9.83 4.91
CA VAL A 45 -1.36 -10.48 3.75
C VAL A 45 -2.51 -9.64 3.20
N VAL A 46 -3.42 -9.16 4.06
CA VAL A 46 -4.54 -8.30 3.64
C VAL A 46 -4.03 -7.01 3.00
N HIS A 47 -3.07 -6.33 3.65
CA HIS A 47 -2.45 -5.12 3.11
C HIS A 47 -1.82 -5.39 1.73
N THR A 48 -1.07 -6.48 1.58
CA THR A 48 -0.39 -6.82 0.31
C THR A 48 -1.40 -7.02 -0.82
N ILE A 49 -2.51 -7.71 -0.55
CA ILE A 49 -3.57 -7.94 -1.55
C ILE A 49 -4.23 -6.61 -1.94
N VAL A 50 -4.63 -5.79 -0.96
CA VAL A 50 -5.29 -4.50 -1.23
C VAL A 50 -4.35 -3.53 -1.95
N PHE A 51 -3.10 -3.45 -1.51
CA PHE A 51 -2.06 -2.65 -2.16
C PHE A 51 -1.86 -3.08 -3.62
N PHE A 52 -1.72 -4.38 -3.86
CA PHE A 52 -1.51 -4.91 -5.21
C PHE A 52 -2.67 -4.56 -6.16
N VAL A 53 -3.92 -4.74 -5.71
CA VAL A 53 -5.11 -4.43 -6.53
C VAL A 53 -5.17 -2.94 -6.86
N LEU A 54 -5.02 -2.06 -5.86
CA LEU A 54 -5.06 -0.62 -6.07
C LEU A 54 -3.91 -0.14 -6.97
N PHE A 55 -2.70 -0.63 -6.72
CA PHE A 55 -1.53 -0.30 -7.51
C PHE A 55 -1.69 -0.72 -8.97
N ALA A 56 -2.17 -1.94 -9.22
CA ALA A 56 -2.43 -2.43 -10.57
C ALA A 56 -3.49 -1.58 -11.28
N ILE A 57 -4.58 -1.21 -10.61
CA ILE A 57 -5.61 -0.34 -11.19
C ILE A 57 -5.01 1.02 -11.56
N VAL A 58 -4.28 1.66 -10.65
CA VAL A 58 -3.76 3.01 -10.87
C VAL A 58 -2.67 3.03 -11.95
N VAL A 59 -1.75 2.07 -11.96
CA VAL A 59 -0.66 2.07 -12.96
C VAL A 59 -1.13 1.55 -14.31
N VAL A 60 -1.85 0.42 -14.33
CA VAL A 60 -2.21 -0.26 -15.58
C VAL A 60 -3.48 0.33 -16.20
N ALA A 61 -4.53 0.58 -15.40
CA ALA A 61 -5.80 1.05 -15.95
C ALA A 61 -5.78 2.56 -16.24
N CYS A 62 -5.15 3.38 -15.38
CA CYS A 62 -5.06 4.82 -15.62
C CYS A 62 -3.94 5.20 -16.61
N LYS A 63 -3.10 4.25 -17.07
CA LYS A 63 -1.97 4.49 -17.98
C LYS A 63 -1.14 5.71 -17.55
N LEU A 64 -0.82 5.79 -16.26
CA LEU A 64 -0.02 6.88 -15.73
C LEU A 64 1.41 6.75 -16.24
N HIS A 65 1.90 7.80 -16.89
CA HIS A 65 3.28 7.93 -17.30
C HIS A 65 3.85 9.20 -16.69
N ILE A 66 4.93 9.06 -15.93
CA ILE A 66 5.68 10.18 -15.37
C ILE A 66 7.06 10.10 -15.99
N TYR A 67 7.29 10.91 -17.01
CA TYR A 67 8.60 11.04 -17.63
C TYR A 67 9.39 12.09 -16.86
N THR A 68 10.46 11.69 -16.18
CA THR A 68 11.44 12.66 -15.70
C THR A 68 12.43 12.91 -16.82
N GLY A 69 12.55 14.17 -17.25
CA GLY A 69 13.54 14.60 -18.23
C GLY A 69 14.92 14.68 -17.59
N ALA A 70 15.88 13.98 -18.19
CA ALA A 70 17.27 14.40 -18.23
C ALA A 70 17.60 14.68 -19.70
#